data_AF-A0A7S1CM28-F1
#
_entry.id   AF-A0A7S1CM28-F1
#
_cell.length_a   1.000
_cell.length_b   1.000
_cell.length_c   1.000
_cell.angle_alpha   90.00
_cell.angle_beta   90.00
_cell.angle_gamma   90.00
#
_symmetry.space_group_name_H-M   'P 1'
#
loop_
_entity.id
_entity.type
_entity.pdbx_description
1 polymer ?
#
loop_
_entity_poly.entity_id
_entity_poly.type
_entity_poly.pdbx_seq_one_letter_code
_entity_poly.pdbx_strand_id
1 'polypeptide(L)'
;HFVQAQRVSVLRPGDVATITAASDTKLEEYGTLARAMKLFRTLSQGRGQPTGFLDEFSFLTSWDTLSHADKRAKLSKFACHELHLFIRMRDAAFFDDVVRPFLACKRAKSFIDHFLLDHDLSVYVTPRQWAQLNAAERALLAARIPDVAAV
;
A
#
# COMPACT_ATOMS: atom_id res chain seq x y z
N HIS A 1 -3.45 0.73 36.11
CA HIS A 1 -3.15 1.56 34.92
C HIS A 1 -2.54 0.64 33.86
N PHE A 2 -3.21 0.40 32.75
CA PHE A 2 -2.66 -0.38 31.63
C PHE A 2 -2.08 0.61 30.62
N VAL A 3 -0.78 0.52 30.35
CA VAL A 3 -0.11 1.35 29.34
C VAL A 3 0.08 0.48 28.11
N GLN A 4 -0.67 0.76 27.05
CA GLN A 4 -0.46 0.12 25.76
C GLN A 4 0.76 0.76 25.08
N ALA A 5 1.83 -0.01 24.89
CA ALA A 5 2.99 0.42 24.11
C ALA A 5 2.91 -0.16 22.68
N GLN A 6 3.03 0.70 21.67
CA GLN A 6 3.18 0.26 20.28
C GLN A 6 4.66 0.27 19.92
N ARG A 7 5.20 -0.88 19.51
CA ARG A 7 6.60 -1.04 19.12
C ARG A 7 6.69 -1.64 17.73
N VAL A 8 7.51 -1.04 16.87
CA VAL A 8 7.87 -1.56 15.56
C VAL A 8 9.34 -1.99 15.62
N SER A 9 9.62 -3.22 15.22
CA SER A 9 10.98 -3.77 15.13
C SER A 9 11.20 -4.22 13.69
N VAL A 10 12.24 -3.70 13.04
CA VAL A 10 12.62 -4.11 11.68
C VAL A 10 13.70 -5.18 11.81
N LEU A 11 13.50 -6.32 11.13
CA LEU A 11 14.45 -7.44 11.10
C LEU A 11 15.05 -7.58 9.71
N ARG A 12 16.36 -7.80 9.65
CA ARG A 12 17.07 -8.18 8.41
C ARG A 12 16.95 -9.70 8.20
N PRO A 13 17.15 -10.19 6.97
CA PRO A 13 17.21 -11.63 6.72
C PRO A 13 18.24 -12.30 7.64
N GLY A 14 17.81 -13.28 8.43
CA GLY A 14 18.63 -13.99 9.41
C GLY A 14 18.56 -13.44 10.85
N ASP A 15 17.99 -12.25 11.06
CA ASP A 15 17.78 -11.72 12.41
C ASP A 15 16.68 -12.48 13.15
N VAL A 16 16.82 -12.57 14.47
CA VAL A 16 15.82 -13.18 15.37
C VAL A 16 15.32 -12.13 16.35
N ALA A 17 14.00 -11.98 16.47
CA ALA A 17 13.38 -11.20 17.55
C ALA A 17 12.80 -12.12 18.61
N THR A 18 13.15 -11.86 19.87
CA THR A 18 12.50 -12.50 21.02
C THR A 18 11.39 -11.61 21.54
N ILE A 19 10.19 -12.17 21.65
CA ILE A 19 9.03 -11.50 22.27
C ILE A 19 8.85 -12.11 23.65
N THR A 20 9.08 -11.32 24.71
CA THR A 20 8.79 -11.75 26.08
C THR A 20 7.29 -11.66 26.32
N ALA A 21 6.62 -12.80 26.29
CA ALA A 21 5.19 -12.93 26.52
C ALA A 21 4.90 -13.10 28.02
N ALA A 22 3.98 -12.29 28.57
CA ALA A 22 3.28 -12.63 29.80
C ALA A 22 2.27 -13.76 29.53
N SER A 23 1.78 -14.42 30.58
CA SER A 23 0.90 -15.60 30.50
C SER A 23 -0.36 -15.42 29.64
N ASP A 24 -0.81 -14.18 29.45
CA ASP A 24 -1.99 -13.76 28.69
C ASP A 24 -1.68 -13.14 27.31
N THR A 25 -0.42 -13.17 26.87
CA THR A 25 -0.01 -12.60 25.58
C THR A 25 -0.59 -13.41 24.42
N LYS A 26 -1.36 -12.74 23.56
CA LYS A 26 -1.85 -13.31 22.29
C LYS A 26 -0.96 -12.86 21.15
N LEU A 27 -0.36 -13.82 20.45
CA LEU A 27 0.42 -13.58 19.23
C LEU A 27 -0.39 -14.02 18.01
N GLU A 28 -0.44 -13.17 16.99
CA GLU A 28 -0.99 -13.53 15.69
C GLU A 28 -0.02 -13.11 14.59
N GLU A 29 0.34 -14.07 13.71
CA GLU A 29 1.16 -13.82 12.53
C GLU A 29 0.28 -13.51 11.31
N TYR A 30 0.65 -12.49 10.54
CA TYR A 30 -0.05 -12.11 9.30
C TYR A 30 0.84 -12.35 8.07
N GLY A 31 1.17 -13.62 7.79
CA GLY A 31 2.06 -14.00 6.68
C GLY A 31 1.42 -14.08 5.29
N THR A 32 0.10 -13.88 5.16
CA THR A 32 -0.60 -13.95 3.87
C THR A 32 -1.45 -12.72 3.61
N LEU A 33 -1.64 -12.39 2.32
CA LEU A 33 -2.48 -11.27 1.90
C LEU A 33 -3.92 -11.40 2.43
N ALA A 34 -4.47 -12.62 2.49
CA ALA A 34 -5.79 -12.89 3.05
C ALA A 34 -5.87 -12.55 4.55
N ARG A 35 -4.83 -12.90 5.34
CA ARG A 35 -4.76 -12.57 6.77
C ARG A 35 -4.58 -11.07 6.99
N ALA A 36 -3.73 -10.42 6.19
CA ALA A 36 -3.58 -8.96 6.22
C ALA A 36 -4.89 -8.24 5.88
N MET A 37 -5.62 -8.70 4.86
CA MET A 37 -6.93 -8.16 4.48
C MET A 37 -7.97 -8.34 5.60
N LYS A 38 -7.98 -9.51 6.27
CA LYS A 38 -8.85 -9.75 7.43
C LYS A 38 -8.57 -8.77 8.56
N LEU A 39 -7.29 -8.59 8.93
CA LEU A 39 -6.89 -7.61 9.94
C LEU A 39 -7.35 -6.20 9.57
N PHE A 40 -7.12 -5.79 8.32
CA PHE A 40 -7.49 -4.45 7.84
C PHE A 40 -9.02 -4.24 7.93
N ARG A 41 -9.82 -5.25 7.59
CA ARG A 41 -11.29 -5.21 7.77
C ARG A 41 -11.69 -5.00 9.22
N THR A 42 -11.12 -5.78 10.14
CA THR A 42 -11.41 -5.65 11.58
C THR A 42 -11.04 -4.26 12.10
N LEU A 43 -9.90 -3.70 11.68
CA LEU A 43 -9.47 -2.36 12.09
C LEU A 43 -10.34 -1.24 11.49
N SER A 44 -10.82 -1.39 10.26
CA SER A 44 -11.65 -0.38 9.59
C SER A 44 -13.08 -0.30 10.15
N GLN A 45 -13.64 -1.43 10.61
CA GLN A 45 -14.96 -1.46 11.26
C GLN A 45 -15.01 -0.59 12.53
N GLY A 46 -13.91 -0.51 13.28
CA GLY A 46 -13.81 0.32 14.49
C GLY A 46 -13.66 1.83 14.23
N ARG A 47 -13.46 2.27 12.98
CA ARG A 47 -13.19 3.68 12.62
C ARG A 47 -14.38 4.39 11.95
N GLY A 48 -15.57 3.80 11.98
CA GLY A 48 -16.78 4.41 11.41
C GLY A 48 -16.77 4.55 9.88
N GLN A 49 -15.86 3.86 9.19
CA GLN A 49 -15.91 3.76 7.73
C GLN A 49 -17.09 2.88 7.28
N PRO A 50 -17.65 3.10 6.08
CA PRO A 50 -18.71 2.26 5.55
C PRO A 50 -18.27 0.79 5.57
N THR A 51 -19.03 -0.04 6.29
CA THR A 51 -18.88 -1.49 6.27
C THR A 51 -19.05 -1.97 4.84
N GLY A 52 -17.97 -2.46 4.21
CA GLY A 52 -18.03 -3.13 2.92
C GLY A 52 -17.03 -2.67 1.85
N PHE A 53 -16.39 -1.49 1.99
CA PHE A 53 -15.42 -1.03 0.98
C PHE A 53 -14.34 -2.08 0.68
N LEU A 54 -13.77 -2.70 1.72
CA LEU A 54 -12.75 -3.74 1.58
C LEU A 54 -13.28 -5.10 1.11
N ASP A 55 -14.59 -5.31 1.12
CA ASP A 55 -15.20 -6.50 0.56
C ASP A 55 -15.25 -6.42 -0.96
N GLU A 56 -15.42 -5.22 -1.52
CA GLU A 56 -15.34 -4.98 -2.95
C GLU A 56 -13.95 -5.29 -3.52
N PHE A 57 -12.89 -5.11 -2.73
CA PHE A 57 -11.50 -5.44 -3.06
C PHE A 57 -11.09 -6.87 -2.69
N SER A 58 -12.03 -7.74 -2.31
CA SER A 58 -11.75 -9.15 -2.00
C SER A 58 -11.04 -9.90 -3.14
N PHE A 59 -11.26 -9.50 -4.40
CA PHE A 59 -10.62 -10.10 -5.57
C PHE A 59 -9.09 -9.94 -5.59
N LEU A 60 -8.51 -9.03 -4.80
CA LEU A 60 -7.06 -8.86 -4.71
C LEU A 60 -6.38 -10.09 -4.09
N THR A 61 -7.06 -10.83 -3.23
CA THR A 61 -6.50 -12.04 -2.60
C THR A 61 -6.33 -13.19 -3.60
N SER A 62 -7.06 -13.14 -4.73
CA SER A 62 -7.00 -14.11 -5.83
C SER A 62 -6.55 -13.46 -7.14
N TRP A 63 -5.85 -12.31 -7.08
CA TRP A 63 -5.44 -11.56 -8.28
C TRP A 63 -4.69 -12.42 -9.29
N ASP A 64 -3.79 -13.28 -8.82
CA ASP A 64 -2.93 -14.11 -9.66
C ASP A 64 -3.70 -15.21 -10.41
N THR A 65 -4.92 -15.56 -9.95
CA THR A 65 -5.78 -16.55 -10.61
C THR A 65 -6.72 -15.93 -11.63
N LEU A 66 -6.82 -14.60 -11.68
CA LEU A 66 -7.70 -13.90 -12.62
C LEU A 66 -7.14 -13.95 -14.04
N SER A 67 -8.04 -14.14 -15.01
CA SER A 67 -7.67 -14.01 -16.42
C SER A 67 -7.28 -12.57 -16.75
N HIS A 68 -6.58 -12.38 -17.86
CA HIS A 68 -6.21 -11.04 -18.33
C HIS A 68 -7.45 -10.15 -18.59
N ALA A 69 -8.54 -10.73 -19.09
CA ALA A 69 -9.79 -10.02 -19.33
C ALA A 69 -10.44 -9.59 -18.00
N ASP A 70 -10.48 -10.48 -17.02
CA ASP A 70 -11.03 -10.18 -15.69
C ASP A 70 -10.21 -9.10 -14.97
N LYS A 71 -8.88 -9.14 -15.05
CA LYS A 71 -8.00 -8.10 -14.49
C LYS A 71 -8.31 -6.73 -15.10
N ARG A 72 -8.53 -6.65 -16.42
CA ARG A 72 -8.94 -5.39 -17.08
C ARG A 72 -10.33 -4.93 -16.64
N ALA A 73 -11.29 -5.85 -16.52
CA ALA A 73 -12.62 -5.52 -16.02
C ALA A 73 -12.60 -4.99 -14.57
N LYS A 74 -11.79 -5.61 -13.69
CA LYS A 74 -11.56 -5.13 -12.33
C LYS A 74 -10.91 -3.76 -12.31
N LEU A 75 -9.86 -3.56 -13.10
CA LEU A 75 -9.20 -2.26 -13.23
C LEU A 75 -10.20 -1.18 -13.67
N SER A 76 -11.01 -1.43 -14.71
CA SER A 76 -11.99 -0.46 -15.19
C SER A 76 -13.05 -0.09 -14.14
N LYS A 77 -13.44 -1.04 -13.28
CA LYS A 77 -14.46 -0.80 -12.25
C LYS A 77 -13.91 -0.15 -10.98
N PHE A 78 -12.69 -0.50 -10.59
CA PHE A 78 -12.10 -0.17 -9.29
C PHE A 78 -10.83 0.69 -9.39
N ALA A 79 -10.60 1.37 -10.52
CA ALA A 79 -9.41 2.19 -10.74
C ALA A 79 -9.24 3.24 -9.64
N CYS A 80 -8.19 3.08 -8.83
CA CYS A 80 -7.75 4.04 -7.83
C CYS A 80 -6.23 3.95 -7.65
N HIS A 81 -5.66 4.91 -6.92
CA HIS A 81 -4.21 4.96 -6.67
C HIS A 81 -3.70 3.70 -5.95
N GLU A 82 -4.46 3.20 -4.97
CA GLU A 82 -4.13 2.01 -4.19
C GLU A 82 -4.11 0.75 -5.06
N LEU A 83 -5.08 0.61 -5.98
CA LEU A 83 -5.12 -0.50 -6.91
C LEU A 83 -3.94 -0.44 -7.88
N HIS A 84 -3.60 0.73 -8.42
CA HIS A 84 -2.45 0.86 -9.31
C HIS A 84 -1.12 0.53 -8.60
N LEU A 85 -0.96 0.96 -7.35
CA LEU A 85 0.18 0.57 -6.50
C LEU A 85 0.23 -0.93 -6.26
N PHE A 86 -0.91 -1.55 -5.92
CA PHE A 86 -1.00 -2.99 -5.75
C PHE A 86 -0.55 -3.74 -7.00
N ILE A 87 -1.06 -3.35 -8.18
CA ILE A 87 -0.72 -3.99 -9.45
C ILE A 87 0.77 -3.80 -9.76
N ARG A 88 1.32 -2.59 -9.57
CA ARG A 88 2.75 -2.32 -9.79
C ARG A 88 3.67 -3.22 -8.97
N MET A 89 3.24 -3.61 -7.76
CA MET A 89 4.01 -4.47 -6.86
C MET A 89 3.77 -5.96 -7.10
N ARG A 90 2.52 -6.35 -7.41
CA ARG A 90 2.12 -7.76 -7.52
C ARG A 90 2.25 -8.33 -8.92
N ASP A 91 2.02 -7.51 -9.95
CA ASP A 91 1.90 -7.92 -11.34
C ASP A 91 2.47 -6.83 -12.26
N ALA A 92 3.80 -6.70 -12.25
CA ALA A 92 4.51 -5.68 -13.00
C ALA A 92 4.27 -5.79 -14.52
N ALA A 93 4.13 -7.01 -15.05
CA ALA A 93 3.85 -7.21 -16.47
C ALA A 93 2.48 -6.64 -16.87
N PHE A 94 1.42 -6.92 -16.10
CA PHE A 94 0.11 -6.32 -16.35
C PHE A 94 0.13 -4.80 -16.12
N PHE A 95 0.88 -4.32 -15.12
CA PHE A 95 1.05 -2.89 -14.89
C PHE A 95 1.62 -2.20 -16.13
N ASP A 96 2.73 -2.71 -16.68
CA ASP A 96 3.42 -2.10 -17.81
C ASP A 96 2.60 -2.17 -19.10
N ASP A 97 1.85 -3.27 -19.33
CA ASP A 97 0.98 -3.43 -20.50
C ASP A 97 -0.27 -2.52 -20.46
N VAL A 98 -0.93 -2.42 -19.30
CA VAL A 98 -2.28 -1.82 -19.22
C VAL A 98 -2.31 -0.52 -18.44
N VAL A 99 -1.73 -0.50 -17.23
CA VAL A 99 -1.88 0.61 -16.29
C VAL A 99 -0.95 1.77 -16.65
N ARG A 100 0.32 1.48 -16.96
CA ARG A 100 1.34 2.48 -17.29
C ARG A 100 0.92 3.35 -18.49
N PRO A 101 0.44 2.81 -19.63
CA PRO A 101 -0.01 3.64 -20.74
C PRO A 101 -1.23 4.50 -20.38
N PHE A 102 -2.16 3.95 -19.60
CA PHE A 102 -3.33 4.70 -19.12
C PHE A 102 -2.92 5.89 -18.24
N LEU A 103 -2.00 5.70 -17.30
CA LEU A 103 -1.47 6.77 -16.46
C LEU A 103 -0.66 7.80 -17.25
N ALA A 104 0.09 7.38 -18.26
CA ALA A 104 0.84 8.28 -19.14
C ALA A 104 -0.09 9.26 -19.86
N CYS A 105 -1.26 8.80 -20.33
CA CYS A 105 -2.27 9.60 -20.99
C CYS A 105 -3.10 10.50 -20.04
N LYS A 106 -3.01 10.30 -18.73
CA LYS A 106 -3.74 11.13 -17.75
C LYS A 106 -3.28 12.59 -17.84
N ARG A 107 -4.24 13.51 -18.06
CA ARG A 107 -3.99 14.95 -18.22
C ARG A 107 -3.35 15.59 -16.99
N ALA A 108 -3.96 15.40 -15.83
CA ALA A 108 -3.47 15.92 -14.56
C ALA A 108 -2.96 14.75 -13.71
N LYS A 109 -1.64 14.66 -13.56
CA LYS A 109 -0.96 13.61 -12.81
C LYS A 109 -0.81 14.03 -11.34
N SER A 110 -1.18 13.13 -10.44
CA SER A 110 -0.96 13.24 -8.99
C SER A 110 0.46 12.79 -8.64
N PHE A 111 0.83 12.91 -7.36
CA PHE A 111 2.08 12.35 -6.85
C PHE A 111 2.19 10.85 -7.16
N ILE A 112 1.12 10.08 -6.91
CA ILE A 112 1.13 8.63 -7.13
C ILE A 112 1.34 8.29 -8.61
N ASP A 113 0.73 9.06 -9.52
CA ASP A 113 0.93 8.82 -10.95
C ASP A 113 2.40 9.06 -11.35
N HIS A 114 3.02 10.13 -10.87
CA HIS A 114 4.45 10.39 -11.10
C HIS A 114 5.35 9.32 -10.49
N PHE A 115 5.04 8.88 -9.27
CA PHE A 115 5.77 7.80 -8.59
C PHE A 115 5.69 6.49 -9.38
N LEU A 116 4.51 6.14 -9.85
CA LEU A 116 4.25 4.91 -10.61
C LEU A 116 4.84 4.92 -12.03
N LEU A 117 4.92 6.10 -12.65
CA LEU A 117 5.53 6.29 -13.97
C LEU A 117 7.05 6.44 -13.92
N ASP A 118 7.66 6.39 -12.73
CA ASP A 118 9.10 6.58 -12.52
C ASP A 118 9.60 7.95 -13.01
N HIS A 119 8.77 8.99 -12.88
CA HIS A 119 9.18 10.37 -13.14
C HIS A 119 10.11 10.90 -12.05
N ASP A 120 10.78 12.03 -12.32
CA ASP A 120 11.50 12.77 -11.29
C ASP A 120 10.53 13.32 -10.23
N LEU A 121 10.80 13.00 -8.97
CA LEU A 121 9.99 13.40 -7.81
C LEU A 121 10.61 14.54 -7.00
N SER A 122 11.75 15.10 -7.43
CA SER A 122 12.46 16.18 -6.74
C SER A 122 11.57 17.38 -6.40
N VAL A 123 10.60 17.70 -7.27
CA VAL A 123 9.62 18.77 -7.07
C VAL A 123 8.79 18.61 -5.78
N TYR A 124 8.56 17.36 -5.35
CA TYR A 124 7.74 17.04 -4.18
C TYR A 124 8.47 17.23 -2.84
N VAL A 125 9.79 17.46 -2.88
CA VAL A 125 10.59 17.80 -1.70
C VAL A 125 10.43 19.28 -1.31
N THR A 126 9.96 20.12 -2.24
CA THR A 126 9.74 21.55 -1.93
C THR A 126 8.69 21.73 -0.83
N PRO A 127 8.84 22.72 0.08
CA PRO A 127 7.94 22.88 1.23
C PRO A 127 6.45 22.91 0.86
N ARG A 128 6.11 23.58 -0.26
CA ARG A 128 4.74 23.69 -0.75
C ARG A 128 4.17 22.37 -1.22
N GLN A 129 4.94 21.56 -1.95
CA GLN A 129 4.45 20.27 -2.45
C GLN A 129 4.44 19.22 -1.34
N TRP A 130 5.47 19.21 -0.49
CA TRP A 130 5.54 18.34 0.68
C TRP A 130 4.33 18.50 1.62
N ALA A 131 3.89 19.74 1.85
CA ALA A 131 2.73 20.03 2.69
C ALA A 131 1.42 19.44 2.14
N GLN A 132 1.33 19.20 0.83
CA GLN A 132 0.15 18.60 0.19
C GLN A 132 0.16 17.06 0.25
N LEU A 133 1.30 16.44 0.49
CA LEU A 133 1.42 14.98 0.53
C LEU A 133 0.82 14.42 1.81
N ASN A 134 0.05 13.34 1.67
CA ASN A 134 -0.41 12.55 2.81
C ASN A 134 0.72 11.67 3.39
N ALA A 135 0.48 11.03 4.54
CA ALA A 135 1.50 10.23 5.22
C ALA A 135 2.04 9.07 4.37
N ALA A 136 1.19 8.41 3.57
CA ALA A 136 1.61 7.33 2.68
C ALA A 136 2.46 7.86 1.52
N GLU A 137 2.07 8.99 0.91
CA GLU A 137 2.82 9.64 -0.16
C GLU A 137 4.20 10.13 0.31
N ARG A 138 4.30 10.68 1.52
CA ARG A 138 5.58 11.06 2.13
C ARG A 138 6.47 9.85 2.36
N ALA A 139 5.92 8.73 2.85
CA ALA A 139 6.66 7.49 3.02
C ALA A 139 7.17 6.94 1.68
N LEU A 140 6.35 6.98 0.62
CA LEU A 140 6.75 6.60 -0.73
C LEU A 140 7.85 7.52 -1.30
N LEU A 141 7.76 8.83 -1.06
CA LEU A 141 8.78 9.79 -1.48
C LEU A 141 10.11 9.53 -0.77
N ALA A 142 10.10 9.34 0.55
CA ALA A 142 11.28 9.00 1.33
C ALA A 142 11.91 7.66 0.91
N ALA A 143 11.09 6.68 0.52
CA ALA A 143 11.58 5.41 -0.02
C ALA A 143 12.25 5.55 -1.40
N ARG A 144 11.84 6.55 -2.21
CA ARG A 144 12.42 6.81 -3.54
C ARG A 144 13.68 7.66 -3.48
N ILE A 145 13.68 8.70 -2.66
CA ILE A 145 14.79 9.65 -2.52
C ILE A 145 15.39 9.43 -1.13
N PRO A 146 16.46 8.63 -1.00
CA PRO A 146 17.03 8.28 0.31
C PRO A 146 17.48 9.51 1.12
N ASP A 147 17.82 10.62 0.45
CA ASP A 147 18.23 11.88 1.09
C ASP A 147 17.08 12.58 1.85
N VAL A 148 15.82 12.29 1.50
CA VAL A 148 14.63 12.86 2.18
C VAL A 148 14.33 12.11 3.49
N ALA A 149 14.80 10.88 3.64
CA ALA A 149 14.60 10.08 4.85
C ALA A 149 15.47 10.52 6.04
N ALA A 150 16.43 11.43 5.82
CA ALA A 150 17.40 11.89 6.80
C ALA A 150 17.00 13.19 7.55
N VAL A 151 15.79 13.73 7.30
CA VAL A 151 15.23 14.95 7.93
C VAL A 151 14.07 14.58 8.83
#